data_AF-A0A2M7BYQ0-F1
#
_entry.id   AF-A0A2M7BYQ0-F1
#
_cell.length_a   1.000
_cell.length_b   1.000
_cell.length_c   1.000
_cell.angle_alpha   90.00
_cell.angle_beta   90.00
_cell.angle_gamma   90.00
#
_symmetry.space_group_name_H-M   'P 1'
#
loop_
_entity.id
_entity.type
_entity.pdbx_description
1 polymer ?
#
loop_
_entity_poly.entity_id
_entity_poly.type
_entity_poly.pdbx_seq_one_letter_code
_entity_poly.pdbx_strand_id
1 'polypeptide(L)'
;MENNQKALLIGLTVFIFGFLVIGNTVQLPYSAQVTKMVREPYEDKECKQVPYQVTDEVALTYKVLDHGQTGGMSGFLNYVTNGWVQIENTDDKSGTFKVSCKFQTLDGTFSDSDSVFINPGQSGTANCQADTSLGQDSKFSYTITPGTKTVIKTEYREECEWVTKYHDVEREVTETRYHTVFQSWFGD
;
A
#
# COMPACT_ATOMS: atom_id res chain seq x y z
N MET A 1 -23.16 -73.64 83.18
CA MET A 1 -23.50 -72.27 82.71
C MET A 1 -22.28 -71.34 82.62
N GLU A 2 -21.05 -71.85 82.67
CA GLU A 2 -19.81 -71.03 82.69
C GLU A 2 -19.17 -70.79 81.30
N ASN A 3 -19.51 -71.59 80.28
CA ASN A 3 -18.88 -71.50 78.96
C ASN A 3 -19.46 -70.42 78.05
N ASN A 4 -20.70 -69.96 78.29
CA ASN A 4 -21.37 -68.99 77.41
C ASN A 4 -20.93 -67.54 77.68
N GLN A 5 -20.40 -67.22 78.87
CA GLN A 5 -19.88 -65.89 79.18
C GLN A 5 -18.51 -65.62 78.55
N LYS A 6 -17.64 -66.63 78.42
CA LYS A 6 -16.31 -66.50 77.79
C LYS A 6 -16.42 -66.27 76.28
N ALA A 7 -17.37 -66.94 75.62
CA ALA A 7 -17.63 -66.75 74.19
C ALA A 7 -18.19 -65.34 73.88
N LEU A 8 -19.04 -64.80 74.77
CA LEU A 8 -19.59 -63.46 74.61
C LEU A 8 -18.51 -62.37 74.80
N LEU A 9 -17.59 -62.55 75.75
CA LEU A 9 -16.50 -61.60 76.02
C LEU A 9 -15.48 -61.54 74.86
N ILE A 10 -15.14 -62.70 74.27
CA ILE A 10 -14.25 -62.79 73.11
C ILE A 10 -14.92 -62.22 71.86
N GLY A 11 -16.22 -62.51 71.65
CA GLY A 11 -17.00 -61.91 70.57
C GLY A 11 -17.06 -60.39 70.66
N LEU A 12 -17.25 -59.84 71.87
CA LEU A 12 -17.30 -58.40 72.09
C LEU A 12 -15.93 -57.72 71.88
N THR A 13 -14.83 -58.37 72.27
CA THR A 13 -13.47 -57.83 72.05
C THR A 13 -13.08 -57.83 70.57
N VAL A 14 -13.43 -58.87 69.81
CA VAL A 14 -13.19 -58.91 68.36
C VAL A 14 -14.08 -57.90 67.62
N PHE A 15 -15.32 -57.69 68.07
CA PHE A 15 -16.22 -56.71 67.45
C PHE A 15 -15.82 -55.26 67.75
N ILE A 16 -15.31 -54.97 68.97
CA ILE A 16 -14.80 -53.64 69.35
C ILE A 16 -13.48 -53.33 68.63
N PHE A 17 -12.59 -54.31 68.45
CA PHE A 17 -11.35 -54.11 67.66
C PHE A 17 -11.59 -54.06 66.14
N GLY A 18 -12.63 -54.74 65.63
CA GLY A 18 -12.96 -54.75 64.21
C GLY A 18 -13.58 -53.45 63.68
N PHE A 19 -14.19 -52.63 64.55
CA PHE A 19 -14.91 -51.41 64.15
C PHE A 19 -14.09 -50.11 64.22
N LEU A 20 -12.85 -50.15 64.71
CA LEU A 20 -12.09 -48.94 65.05
C LEU A 20 -10.89 -48.66 64.15
N VAL A 21 -10.99 -49.00 62.86
CA VAL A 21 -10.10 -48.44 61.83
C VAL A 21 -10.94 -47.95 60.66
N ILE A 22 -11.92 -47.08 60.93
CA ILE A 22 -12.35 -46.12 59.91
C ILE A 22 -11.22 -45.10 59.84
N GLY A 23 -10.20 -45.40 59.05
CA GLY A 23 -9.13 -44.46 58.76
C GLY A 23 -9.74 -43.23 58.12
N ASN A 24 -9.88 -42.15 58.90
CA ASN A 24 -10.32 -40.87 58.37
C ASN A 24 -9.20 -40.36 57.46
N THR A 25 -9.43 -40.42 56.16
CA THR A 25 -8.57 -39.79 55.18
C THR A 25 -8.88 -38.30 55.16
N VAL A 26 -7.91 -37.47 55.50
CA VAL A 26 -8.04 -36.01 55.40
C VAL A 26 -7.35 -35.55 54.13
N GLN A 27 -8.03 -34.73 53.33
CA GLN A 27 -7.43 -34.05 52.18
C GLN A 27 -6.80 -32.75 52.66
N LEU A 28 -5.48 -32.65 52.60
CA LEU A 28 -4.76 -31.44 52.95
C LEU A 28 -4.41 -30.67 51.67
N PRO A 29 -4.81 -29.39 51.55
CA PRO A 29 -4.40 -28.55 50.44
C PRO A 29 -2.91 -28.23 50.56
N TYR A 30 -2.20 -28.25 49.44
CA TYR A 30 -0.83 -27.78 49.33
C TYR A 30 -0.64 -26.98 48.02
N SER A 31 0.25 -25.99 48.05
CA SER A 31 0.59 -25.20 46.87
C SER A 31 1.66 -25.92 46.05
N ALA A 32 1.38 -26.21 44.79
CA ALA A 32 2.34 -26.74 43.83
C ALA A 32 2.56 -25.74 42.70
N GLN A 33 3.81 -25.55 42.28
CA GLN A 33 4.09 -24.85 41.02
C GLN A 33 3.86 -25.81 39.85
N VAL A 34 3.06 -25.39 38.89
CA VAL A 34 2.75 -26.17 37.69
C VAL A 34 3.04 -25.30 36.48
N THR A 35 3.85 -25.80 35.55
CA THR A 35 4.06 -25.13 34.26
C THR A 35 2.81 -25.30 33.41
N LYS A 36 2.23 -24.19 32.97
CA LYS A 36 1.08 -24.17 32.07
C LYS A 36 1.37 -23.28 30.87
N MET A 37 0.81 -23.66 29.73
CA MET A 37 0.74 -22.80 28.56
C MET A 37 -0.30 -21.72 28.83
N VAL A 38 0.15 -20.48 28.94
CA VAL A 38 -0.69 -19.29 29.11
C VAL A 38 -0.66 -18.52 27.81
N ARG A 39 -1.85 -18.22 27.27
CA ARG A 39 -2.00 -17.46 26.03
C ARG A 39 -1.91 -15.97 26.32
N GLU A 40 -0.88 -15.32 25.81
CA GLU A 40 -0.61 -13.89 26.07
C GLU A 40 -0.77 -13.06 24.80
N PRO A 41 -1.44 -11.88 24.88
CA PRO A 41 -1.55 -10.97 23.75
C PRO A 41 -0.24 -10.23 23.51
N TYR A 42 0.08 -9.98 22.24
CA TYR A 42 1.13 -9.07 21.83
C TYR A 42 0.68 -8.25 20.62
N GLU A 43 1.19 -7.03 20.52
CA GLU A 43 0.91 -6.14 19.39
C GLU A 43 1.90 -6.41 18.26
N ASP A 44 1.36 -6.69 17.08
CA ASP A 44 2.14 -6.86 15.86
C ASP A 44 1.70 -5.83 14.82
N LYS A 45 2.65 -5.35 14.01
CA LYS A 45 2.37 -4.36 12.97
C LYS A 45 2.25 -5.07 11.64
N GLU A 46 1.02 -5.19 11.15
CA GLU A 46 0.76 -5.75 9.84
C GLU A 46 0.64 -4.64 8.80
N CYS A 47 1.46 -4.70 7.77
CA CYS A 47 1.46 -3.76 6.66
C CYS A 47 0.97 -4.43 5.38
N LYS A 48 0.09 -3.75 4.66
CA LYS A 48 -0.43 -4.18 3.36
C LYS A 48 -0.23 -3.09 2.33
N GLN A 49 0.08 -3.48 1.09
CA GLN A 49 0.07 -2.55 -0.03
C GLN A 49 -1.36 -2.36 -0.52
N VAL A 50 -1.82 -1.10 -0.51
CA VAL A 50 -3.16 -0.73 -0.97
C VAL A 50 -3.00 0.12 -2.24
N PRO A 51 -3.67 -0.25 -3.35
CA PRO A 51 -3.62 0.55 -4.56
C PRO A 51 -4.37 1.87 -4.36
N TYR A 52 -3.82 2.95 -4.91
CA TYR A 52 -4.48 4.24 -5.03
C TYR A 52 -4.26 4.81 -6.43
N GLN A 53 -5.19 5.67 -6.86
CA GLN A 53 -5.11 6.29 -8.19
C GLN A 53 -4.45 7.66 -8.08
N VAL A 54 -3.45 7.88 -8.92
CA VAL A 54 -2.78 9.16 -9.10
C VAL A 54 -3.11 9.69 -10.48
N THR A 55 -3.43 10.97 -10.53
CA THR A 55 -3.67 11.70 -11.76
C THR A 55 -2.37 12.38 -12.16
N ASP A 56 -1.89 12.09 -13.37
CA ASP A 56 -0.68 12.67 -13.93
C ASP A 56 -0.99 13.38 -15.25
N GLU A 57 -0.24 14.43 -15.58
CA GLU A 57 -0.37 15.14 -16.85
C GLU A 57 0.81 14.79 -17.76
N VAL A 58 0.50 14.16 -18.88
CA VAL A 58 1.50 13.71 -19.85
C VAL A 58 1.30 14.49 -21.14
N ALA A 59 2.40 14.95 -21.76
CA ALA A 59 2.36 15.61 -23.06
C ALA A 59 1.73 14.71 -24.13
N LEU A 60 0.92 15.30 -25.02
CA LEU A 60 0.38 14.61 -26.20
C LEU A 60 1.51 14.21 -27.14
N THR A 61 1.39 13.00 -27.69
CA THR A 61 2.32 12.51 -28.72
C THR A 61 1.96 13.06 -30.09
N TYR A 62 2.98 13.36 -30.90
CA TYR A 62 2.78 13.90 -32.25
C TYR A 62 3.90 13.48 -33.18
N LYS A 63 3.64 13.67 -34.47
CA LYS A 63 4.62 13.53 -35.55
C LYS A 63 4.59 14.77 -36.43
N VAL A 64 5.75 15.28 -36.81
CA VAL A 64 5.85 16.31 -37.85
C VAL A 64 5.79 15.61 -39.20
N LEU A 65 4.79 15.95 -40.01
CA LEU A 65 4.63 15.39 -41.35
C LEU A 65 5.48 16.13 -42.37
N ASP A 66 5.46 17.47 -42.27
CA ASP A 66 6.17 18.34 -43.17
C ASP A 66 6.47 19.68 -42.47
N HIS A 67 7.48 20.42 -42.94
CA HIS A 67 7.77 21.79 -42.50
C HIS A 67 8.48 22.58 -43.59
N GLY A 68 8.27 23.89 -43.62
CA GLY A 68 8.91 24.71 -44.62
C GLY A 68 8.61 26.20 -44.48
N GLN A 69 9.19 26.95 -45.39
CA GLN A 69 8.97 28.38 -45.50
C GLN A 69 8.81 28.78 -46.96
N THR A 70 8.01 29.83 -47.18
CA THR A 70 7.83 30.48 -48.47
C THR A 70 7.89 31.97 -48.26
N GLY A 71 8.63 32.68 -49.10
CA GLY A 71 8.63 34.14 -49.12
C GLY A 71 7.80 34.66 -50.28
N GLY A 72 7.13 35.80 -50.07
CA GLY A 72 6.34 36.44 -51.10
C GLY A 72 6.16 37.93 -50.83
N MET A 73 5.91 38.69 -51.89
CA MET A 73 5.52 40.10 -51.74
C MET A 73 4.12 40.19 -51.16
N SER A 74 3.97 40.98 -50.09
CA SER A 74 2.69 41.43 -49.54
C SER A 74 2.52 42.92 -49.86
N GLY A 75 1.78 43.22 -50.92
CA GLY A 75 1.60 44.60 -51.40
C GLY A 75 2.78 45.14 -52.23
N PHE A 76 2.91 46.46 -52.31
CA PHE A 76 3.84 47.13 -53.26
C PHE A 76 5.31 47.12 -52.81
N LEU A 77 5.60 47.04 -51.49
CA LEU A 77 6.98 47.11 -50.97
C LEU A 77 7.30 46.15 -49.81
N ASN A 78 6.34 45.42 -49.24
CA ASN A 78 6.62 44.56 -48.09
C ASN A 78 6.85 43.12 -48.56
N TYR A 79 7.85 42.45 -48.01
CA TYR A 79 8.12 41.05 -48.29
C TYR A 79 7.96 40.23 -47.01
N VAL A 80 7.07 39.25 -47.07
CA VAL A 80 6.72 38.46 -45.89
C VAL A 80 7.21 37.04 -46.11
N THR A 81 7.95 36.53 -45.14
CA THR A 81 8.27 35.11 -45.05
C THR A 81 7.20 34.42 -44.22
N ASN A 82 6.52 33.45 -44.83
CA ASN A 82 5.55 32.58 -44.17
C ASN A 82 6.19 31.23 -43.91
N GLY A 83 6.30 30.84 -42.64
CA GLY A 83 6.68 29.50 -42.22
C GLY A 83 5.43 28.67 -41.90
N TRP A 84 5.48 27.38 -42.19
CA TRP A 84 4.41 26.46 -41.83
C TRP A 84 5.00 25.18 -41.24
N VAL A 85 4.22 24.54 -40.37
CA VAL A 85 4.56 23.23 -39.79
C VAL A 85 3.29 22.38 -39.77
N GLN A 86 3.33 21.23 -40.45
CA GLN A 86 2.23 20.27 -40.46
C GLN A 86 2.46 19.18 -39.42
N ILE A 87 1.51 19.06 -38.49
CA ILE A 87 1.60 18.20 -37.32
C ILE A 87 0.47 17.17 -37.38
N GLU A 88 0.78 15.91 -37.11
CA GLU A 88 -0.20 14.85 -36.88
C GLU A 88 -0.27 14.52 -35.40
N ASN A 89 -1.49 14.46 -34.85
CA ASN A 89 -1.71 13.98 -33.49
C ASN A 89 -1.76 12.44 -33.52
N THR A 90 -0.69 11.81 -33.03
CA THR A 90 -0.58 10.34 -32.95
C THR A 90 -1.16 9.77 -31.64
N ASP A 91 -1.70 10.64 -30.79
CA ASP A 91 -2.22 10.30 -29.49
C ASP A 91 -3.70 9.83 -29.57
N ASP A 92 -4.21 9.22 -28.49
CA ASP A 92 -5.60 8.78 -28.36
C ASP A 92 -6.53 9.90 -27.87
N LYS A 93 -5.97 11.06 -27.51
CA LYS A 93 -6.72 12.25 -27.07
C LYS A 93 -6.47 13.44 -27.98
N SER A 94 -7.50 14.25 -28.18
CA SER A 94 -7.41 15.52 -28.89
C SER A 94 -6.70 16.56 -28.04
N GLY A 95 -6.02 17.52 -28.67
CA GLY A 95 -5.55 18.70 -27.96
C GLY A 95 -4.88 19.73 -28.84
N THR A 96 -4.40 20.79 -28.20
CA THR A 96 -3.78 21.93 -28.87
C THR A 96 -2.27 21.75 -28.94
N PHE A 97 -1.70 21.99 -30.11
CA PHE A 97 -0.25 22.03 -30.33
C PHE A 97 0.14 23.47 -30.61
N LYS A 98 1.00 24.04 -29.77
CA LYS A 98 1.53 25.39 -29.97
C LYS A 98 2.86 25.29 -30.72
N VAL A 99 2.97 26.01 -31.83
CA VAL A 99 4.17 26.07 -32.65
C VAL A 99 4.78 27.45 -32.53
N SER A 100 6.02 27.51 -32.05
CA SER A 100 6.81 28.74 -32.01
C SER A 100 7.85 28.71 -33.12
N CYS A 101 7.72 29.62 -34.07
CA CYS A 101 8.59 29.75 -35.22
C CYS A 101 9.65 30.82 -34.99
N LYS A 102 10.82 30.63 -35.61
CA LYS A 102 11.91 31.60 -35.63
C LYS A 102 12.46 31.73 -37.05
N PHE A 103 12.58 32.97 -37.50
CA PHE A 103 13.15 33.35 -38.79
C PHE A 103 14.43 34.13 -38.53
N GLN A 104 15.58 33.55 -38.85
CA GLN A 104 16.88 34.21 -38.70
C GLN A 104 17.28 34.83 -40.03
N THR A 105 17.48 36.15 -40.06
CA THR A 105 17.99 36.90 -41.20
C THR A 105 19.34 37.53 -40.87
N LEU A 106 19.93 38.28 -41.81
CA LEU A 106 21.15 39.05 -41.56
C LEU A 106 20.93 40.20 -40.55
N ASP A 107 19.71 40.74 -40.50
CA ASP A 107 19.37 41.90 -39.66
C ASP A 107 18.87 41.53 -38.27
N GLY A 108 18.56 40.25 -38.03
CA GLY A 108 18.11 39.80 -36.72
C GLY A 108 17.35 38.48 -36.73
N THR A 109 16.65 38.22 -35.63
CA THR A 109 15.78 37.05 -35.48
C THR A 109 14.37 37.51 -35.17
N PHE A 110 13.42 37.09 -36.01
CA PHE A 110 12.00 37.30 -35.80
C PHE A 110 11.38 36.03 -35.24
N SER A 111 10.36 36.17 -34.40
CA SER A 111 9.64 35.03 -33.82
C SER A 111 8.15 35.29 -33.87
N ASP A 112 7.41 34.25 -34.19
CA ASP A 112 5.95 34.25 -34.21
C ASP A 112 5.45 32.90 -33.71
N SER A 113 4.19 32.80 -33.31
CA SER A 113 3.63 31.54 -32.84
C SER A 113 2.17 31.37 -33.21
N ASP A 114 1.81 30.15 -33.55
CA ASP A 114 0.44 29.75 -33.85
C ASP A 114 0.07 28.49 -33.04
N SER A 115 -1.22 28.21 -32.93
CA SER A 115 -1.73 27.07 -32.19
C SER A 115 -2.85 26.39 -32.96
N VAL A 116 -2.78 25.06 -33.05
CA VAL A 116 -3.77 24.26 -33.77
C VAL A 116 -4.32 23.16 -32.87
N PHE A 117 -5.66 23.03 -32.83
CA PHE A 117 -6.32 21.92 -32.17
C PHE A 117 -6.45 20.75 -33.14
N ILE A 118 -5.97 19.57 -32.73
CA ILE A 118 -5.91 18.38 -33.60
C ILE A 118 -6.53 17.19 -32.87
N ASN A 119 -7.50 16.53 -33.51
CA ASN A 119 -8.10 15.29 -33.01
C ASN A 119 -7.18 14.08 -33.23
N PRO A 120 -7.38 12.96 -32.51
CA PRO A 120 -6.63 11.72 -32.71
C PRO A 120 -6.57 11.29 -34.18
N GLY A 121 -5.38 11.02 -34.70
CA GLY A 121 -5.13 10.57 -36.07
C GLY A 121 -5.38 11.63 -37.15
N GLN A 122 -5.66 12.88 -36.78
CA GLN A 122 -5.79 13.99 -37.73
C GLN A 122 -4.49 14.79 -37.81
N SER A 123 -4.37 15.61 -38.87
CA SER A 123 -3.28 16.57 -39.02
C SER A 123 -3.80 18.00 -39.04
N GLY A 124 -3.01 18.92 -38.50
CA GLY A 124 -3.22 20.37 -38.58
C GLY A 124 -1.97 21.09 -39.06
N THR A 125 -2.13 22.31 -39.59
CA THR A 125 -1.00 23.16 -40.02
C THR A 125 -1.00 24.43 -39.19
N ALA A 126 0.12 24.70 -38.53
CA ALA A 126 0.36 25.98 -37.86
C ALA A 126 1.15 26.89 -38.81
N ASN A 127 0.76 28.16 -38.90
CA ASN A 127 1.37 29.13 -39.80
C ASN A 127 1.94 30.31 -39.01
N CYS A 128 3.16 30.70 -39.34
CA CYS A 128 3.88 31.78 -38.71
C CYS A 128 4.34 32.78 -39.77
N GLN A 129 4.40 34.06 -39.44
CA GLN A 129 4.82 35.10 -40.37
C GLN A 129 5.96 35.94 -39.80
N ALA A 130 6.86 36.37 -40.68
CA ALA A 130 7.87 37.38 -40.37
C ALA A 130 7.98 38.37 -41.52
N ASP A 131 8.01 39.65 -41.18
CA ASP A 131 8.36 40.71 -42.13
C ASP A 131 9.87 40.67 -42.37
N THR A 132 10.28 40.52 -43.62
CA THR A 132 11.67 40.30 -44.01
C THR A 132 11.98 41.17 -45.22
N SER A 133 13.15 41.82 -45.27
CA SER A 133 13.48 42.68 -46.40
C SER A 133 13.67 41.86 -47.70
N LEU A 134 13.30 42.44 -48.85
CA LEU A 134 13.51 41.83 -50.16
C LEU A 134 14.97 41.44 -50.38
N GLY A 135 15.20 40.19 -50.80
CA GLY A 135 16.54 39.68 -51.11
C GLY A 135 17.34 39.18 -49.89
N GLN A 136 16.74 39.13 -48.70
CA GLN A 136 17.36 38.48 -47.55
C GLN A 136 17.05 36.99 -47.53
N ASP A 137 18.10 36.19 -47.36
CA ASP A 137 17.96 34.79 -46.99
C ASP A 137 17.50 34.72 -45.53
N SER A 138 16.45 33.93 -45.30
CA SER A 138 15.95 33.63 -43.97
C SER A 138 16.12 32.15 -43.66
N LYS A 139 16.56 31.83 -42.45
CA LYS A 139 16.60 30.46 -41.93
C LYS A 139 15.41 30.24 -41.01
N PHE A 140 14.52 29.33 -41.41
CA PHE A 140 13.40 28.90 -40.60
C PHE A 140 13.79 27.82 -39.60
N SER A 141 13.28 27.96 -38.38
CA SER A 141 13.31 26.92 -37.35
C SER A 141 12.05 27.01 -36.51
N TYR A 142 11.69 25.92 -35.85
CA TYR A 142 10.46 25.87 -35.05
C TYR A 142 10.64 24.99 -33.81
N THR A 143 9.76 25.20 -32.83
CA THR A 143 9.60 24.35 -31.66
C THR A 143 8.12 24.10 -31.43
N ILE A 144 7.75 22.86 -31.16
CA ILE A 144 6.38 22.46 -30.91
C ILE A 144 6.23 22.14 -29.42
N THR A 145 5.29 22.80 -28.77
CA THR A 145 4.86 22.50 -27.42
C THR A 145 3.49 21.82 -27.50
N PRO A 146 3.42 20.49 -27.36
CA PRO A 146 2.14 19.79 -27.32
C PRO A 146 1.36 20.15 -26.04
N GLY A 147 0.04 20.11 -26.12
CA GLY A 147 -0.82 20.13 -24.93
C GLY A 147 -0.62 18.88 -24.07
N THR A 148 -1.27 18.84 -22.92
CA THR A 148 -1.22 17.69 -22.01
C THR A 148 -2.53 16.90 -22.05
N LYS A 149 -2.43 15.61 -21.72
CA LYS A 149 -3.56 14.73 -21.39
C LYS A 149 -3.42 14.21 -19.98
N THR A 150 -4.56 14.01 -19.35
CA THR A 150 -4.63 13.38 -18.04
C THR A 150 -4.54 11.86 -18.15
N VAL A 151 -3.60 11.26 -17.44
CA VAL A 151 -3.45 9.80 -17.33
C VAL A 151 -3.66 9.40 -15.87
N ILE A 152 -4.46 8.35 -15.66
CA ILE A 152 -4.67 7.78 -14.34
C ILE A 152 -3.68 6.62 -14.18
N LYS A 153 -2.80 6.70 -13.19
CA LYS A 153 -1.84 5.66 -12.83
C LYS A 153 -2.25 5.03 -11.50
N THR A 154 -2.17 3.71 -11.42
CA THR A 154 -2.31 3.00 -10.15
C THR A 154 -0.94 2.90 -9.48
N GLU A 155 -0.82 3.53 -8.31
CA GLU A 155 0.34 3.41 -7.43
C GLU A 155 -0.05 2.63 -6.17
N TYR A 156 0.94 2.21 -5.39
CA TYR A 156 0.73 1.45 -4.16
C TYR A 156 1.31 2.21 -2.99
N ARG A 157 0.54 2.33 -1.91
CA ARG A 157 1.04 2.83 -0.64
C ARG A 157 0.96 1.73 0.41
N GLU A 158 1.89 1.79 1.35
CA GLU A 158 1.88 0.91 2.50
C GLU A 158 0.93 1.47 3.57
N GLU A 159 -0.09 0.69 3.93
CA GLU A 159 -0.95 0.96 5.08
C GLU A 159 -0.70 -0.10 6.13
N CYS A 160 -0.44 0.34 7.36
CA CYS A 160 -0.17 -0.54 8.47
C CYS A 160 -1.21 -0.39 9.57
N GLU A 161 -1.58 -1.51 10.16
CA GLU A 161 -2.49 -1.59 11.29
C GLU A 161 -1.82 -2.39 12.41
N TRP A 162 -2.03 -1.96 13.65
CA TRP A 162 -1.62 -2.71 14.82
C TRP A 162 -2.69 -3.75 15.11
N VAL A 163 -2.29 -5.02 15.16
CA VAL A 163 -3.19 -6.14 15.43
C VAL A 163 -2.73 -6.89 16.67
N THR A 164 -3.67 -7.19 17.56
CA THR A 164 -3.41 -8.03 18.71
C THR A 164 -3.34 -9.50 18.28
N LYS A 165 -2.15 -10.08 18.34
CA LYS A 165 -1.91 -11.52 18.15
C LYS A 165 -1.72 -12.20 19.49
N TYR A 166 -1.67 -13.53 19.47
CA TYR A 166 -1.49 -14.33 20.66
C TYR A 166 -0.40 -15.36 20.45
N HIS A 167 0.42 -15.57 21.46
CA HIS A 167 1.34 -16.71 21.53
C HIS A 167 1.18 -17.41 22.88
N ASP A 168 1.54 -18.69 22.91
CA ASP A 168 1.52 -19.47 24.14
C ASP A 168 2.89 -19.39 24.80
N VAL A 169 2.92 -18.96 26.07
CA VAL A 169 4.11 -18.88 26.90
C VAL A 169 4.00 -19.90 28.03
N GLU A 170 5.09 -20.57 28.33
CA GLU A 170 5.20 -21.36 29.56
C GLU A 170 5.30 -20.42 30.77
N ARG A 171 4.33 -20.49 31.68
CA ARG A 171 4.40 -19.83 32.99
C ARG A 171 4.24 -20.82 34.11
N GLU A 172 4.96 -20.56 35.20
CA GLU A 172 4.74 -21.20 36.47
C GLU A 172 3.50 -20.60 37.14
N VAL A 173 2.49 -21.43 37.37
CA VAL A 173 1.28 -21.06 38.10
C VAL A 173 1.23 -21.85 39.39
N THR A 174 0.98 -21.16 40.49
CA THR A 174 0.74 -21.79 41.78
C THR A 174 -0.68 -22.33 41.85
N GLU A 175 -0.83 -23.64 41.97
CA GLU A 175 -2.11 -24.31 42.11
C GLU A 175 -2.25 -24.99 43.46
N THR A 176 -3.46 -24.93 44.02
CA THR A 176 -3.81 -25.74 45.19
C THR A 176 -4.12 -27.15 44.74
N ARG A 177 -3.28 -28.11 45.13
CA ARG A 177 -3.53 -29.54 44.98
C ARG A 177 -3.88 -30.16 46.33
N TYR A 178 -4.47 -31.34 46.31
CA TYR A 178 -4.84 -32.07 47.51
C TYR A 178 -4.07 -33.38 47.53
N HIS A 179 -3.43 -33.70 48.65
CA HIS A 179 -2.94 -35.04 48.91
C HIS A 179 -3.70 -35.64 50.09
N THR A 180 -3.91 -36.94 50.03
CA THR A 180 -4.63 -37.67 51.08
C THR A 180 -3.64 -38.15 52.12
N VAL A 181 -3.82 -37.72 53.37
CA VAL A 181 -3.06 -38.25 54.52
C VAL A 181 -3.98 -39.13 55.35
N PHE A 182 -3.47 -40.28 55.77
CA PHE A 182 -4.12 -41.10 56.78
C PHE A 182 -3.85 -40.50 58.15
N GLN A 183 -4.89 -39.99 58.81
CA GLN A 183 -4.80 -39.59 60.20
C GLN A 183 -4.88 -40.86 61.07
N SER A 184 -3.73 -41.37 61.52
CA SER A 184 -3.70 -42.38 62.57
C SER A 184 -3.97 -41.73 63.92
N TRP A 185 -4.99 -42.20 64.64
CA TRP A 185 -5.39 -41.73 65.97
C TRP A 185 -4.42 -42.12 67.11
N PHE A 186 -3.11 -42.25 66.84
CA PHE A 186 -2.10 -42.58 67.84
C PHE A 186 -0.91 -41.60 67.80
N GLY A 187 -0.83 -40.71 68.80
CA GLY A 187 0.30 -39.83 69.15
C GLY A 187 0.00 -38.33 68.97
N ASP A 188 -0.08 -37.47 69.98
CA ASP A 188 0.26 -37.53 71.43
C ASP A 188 -0.94 -37.14 72.33
#